data_AF-A0AAE2D793-F1
#
_entry.id   AF-A0AAE2D793-F1
#
_cell.length_a   1.000
_cell.length_b   1.000
_cell.length_c   1.000
_cell.angle_alpha   90.00
_cell.angle_beta   90.00
_cell.angle_gamma   90.00
#
_symmetry.space_group_name_H-M   'P 1'
#
loop_
_entity.id
_entity.type
_entity.pdbx_description
1 polymer ?
#
loop_
_entity_poly.entity_id
_entity_poly.type
_entity_poly.pdbx_seq_one_letter_code
_entity_poly.pdbx_strand_id
1 'polypeptide(L)'
;MTLTPEQRITDALQKITQKLGRYFLENVEDKCGRIKSKDVTWFDDIVKDIVTDFQKNSSETCATILSQYDINSKGILLDEANKTLNHTKSWRPSGDPEKDIRAHLLPLKKSFMDNLSSYSQKLDLELGRRSGELKILRRTLHDELIEFRSLAEKLQELTKSTESNAPCTTVDSQ
;
A
#
# COMPACT_ATOMS: atom_id res chain seq x y z
N MET A 1 -1.95 12.13 30.15
CA MET A 1 -2.42 12.43 28.77
C MET A 1 -1.36 13.28 28.09
N THR A 2 -0.91 12.89 26.91
CA THR A 2 -0.03 13.71 26.06
C THR A 2 -0.85 14.83 25.43
N LEU A 3 -0.35 16.08 25.51
CA LEU A 3 -0.99 17.24 24.90
C LEU A 3 -1.08 17.07 23.38
N THR A 4 -2.19 17.50 22.78
CA THR A 4 -2.31 17.54 21.32
C THR A 4 -1.32 18.53 20.71
N PRO A 5 -0.94 18.38 19.43
CA PRO A 5 -0.07 19.34 18.76
C PRO A 5 -0.58 20.78 18.85
N GLU A 6 -1.89 21.01 18.69
CA GLU A 6 -2.50 22.34 18.83
C GLU A 6 -2.40 22.89 20.25
N GLN A 7 -2.64 22.07 21.27
CA GLN A 7 -2.46 22.46 22.67
C GLN A 7 -1.01 22.88 22.94
N ARG A 8 -0.04 22.12 22.44
CA ARG A 8 1.38 22.44 22.59
C ARG A 8 1.76 23.77 21.93
N ILE A 9 1.21 24.05 20.74
CA ILE A 9 1.45 25.31 20.03
C ILE A 9 0.79 26.47 20.76
N THR A 10 -0.46 26.28 21.24
CA THR A 10 -1.21 27.28 21.98
C THR A 10 -0.51 27.66 23.28
N ASP A 11 -0.05 26.67 24.05
CA ASP A 11 0.71 26.88 25.29
C ASP A 11 2.04 27.61 25.03
N ALA A 12 2.73 27.27 23.94
CA ALA A 12 3.98 27.92 23.56
C ALA A 12 3.75 29.38 23.16
N LEU A 13 2.70 29.65 22.37
CA LEU A 13 2.31 31.00 21.99
C LEU A 13 1.97 31.84 23.21
N GLN A 14 1.17 31.32 24.13
CA GLN A 14 0.79 32.04 25.35
C GLN A 14 2.02 32.46 26.16
N LYS A 15 3.02 31.58 26.28
CA LYS A 15 4.29 31.90 26.96
C LYS A 15 5.07 32.99 26.23
N ILE A 16 5.10 32.94 24.89
CA ILE A 16 5.79 33.94 24.06
C ILE A 16 5.11 35.31 24.19
N THR A 17 3.79 35.37 24.02
CA THR A 17 3.04 36.64 24.05
C THR A 17 3.04 37.27 25.43
N GLN A 18 3.01 36.47 26.50
CA GLN A 18 3.21 36.96 27.87
C GLN A 18 4.60 37.56 28.08
N LYS A 19 5.66 36.89 27.60
CA LYS A 19 7.04 37.37 27.74
C LYS A 19 7.27 38.65 26.94
N LEU A 20 6.76 38.71 25.71
CA LEU A 20 6.83 39.90 24.87
C LEU A 20 6.03 41.07 25.45
N GLY A 21 4.83 40.80 25.98
CA GLY A 21 4.03 41.81 26.67
C GLY A 21 4.74 42.40 27.88
N ARG A 22 5.41 41.55 28.67
CA ARG A 22 6.20 41.98 29.84
C ARG A 22 7.41 42.82 29.44
N TYR A 23 8.14 42.39 28.41
CA TYR A 23 9.27 43.15 27.86
C TYR A 23 8.84 44.51 27.29
N PHE A 24 7.68 44.55 26.61
CA PHE A 24 7.12 45.80 26.09
C PHE A 24 6.76 46.77 27.22
N LEU A 25 6.08 46.28 28.27
CA LEU A 25 5.76 47.05 29.47
C LEU A 25 7.02 47.68 30.07
N GLU A 26 8.03 46.86 30.39
CA GLU A 26 9.29 47.33 31.00
C GLU A 26 9.98 48.43 30.16
N ASN A 27 10.06 48.24 28.84
CA ASN A 27 10.69 49.20 27.95
C ASN A 27 9.87 50.49 27.74
N VAL A 28 8.53 50.40 27.79
CA VAL A 28 7.64 51.57 27.68
C VAL A 28 7.65 52.38 28.97
N GLU A 29 7.68 51.72 30.14
CA GLU A 29 7.82 52.40 31.43
C GLU A 29 9.13 53.17 31.55
N ASP A 30 10.25 52.58 31.13
CA ASP A 30 11.58 53.22 31.13
C ASP A 30 11.63 54.45 30.21
N LYS A 31 11.14 54.31 28.97
CA LYS A 31 11.25 55.38 27.95
C LYS A 31 10.20 56.47 28.08
N CYS A 32 9.01 56.16 28.60
CA CYS A 32 7.87 57.07 28.67
C CYS A 32 7.58 57.60 30.08
N GLY A 33 8.54 57.49 31.02
CA GLY A 33 8.34 57.91 32.42
C GLY A 33 7.84 59.35 32.60
N ARG A 34 8.23 60.28 31.72
CA ARG A 34 7.73 61.68 31.74
C ARG A 34 6.25 61.83 31.38
N ILE A 35 5.70 60.90 30.60
CA ILE A 35 4.28 60.87 30.24
C ILE A 35 3.52 60.17 31.37
N LYS A 36 4.03 59.04 31.87
CA LYS A 36 3.48 58.33 33.03
C LYS A 36 3.33 59.23 34.24
N SER A 37 4.29 60.11 34.52
CA SER A 37 4.23 61.04 35.65
C SER A 37 3.11 62.10 35.55
N LYS A 38 2.53 62.33 34.36
CA LYS A 38 1.44 63.30 34.18
C LYS A 38 0.08 62.69 34.50
N ASP A 39 -0.12 61.42 34.16
CA ASP A 39 -1.31 60.64 34.47
C ASP A 39 -0.95 59.16 34.51
N VAL A 40 -0.72 58.64 35.71
CA VAL A 40 -0.26 57.26 35.94
C VAL A 40 -1.36 56.27 35.59
N THR A 41 -2.59 56.58 36.01
CA THR A 41 -3.77 55.73 35.81
C THR A 41 -4.07 55.55 34.33
N TRP A 42 -4.17 56.65 33.57
CA TRP A 42 -4.40 56.58 32.13
C TRP A 42 -3.27 55.82 31.41
N PHE A 43 -2.02 56.06 31.80
CA PHE A 43 -0.88 55.40 31.15
C PHE A 43 -0.89 53.89 31.38
N ASP A 44 -1.07 53.46 32.64
CA ASP A 44 -1.09 52.04 32.98
C ASP A 44 -2.28 51.31 32.32
N ASP A 45 -3.44 51.95 32.23
CA ASP A 45 -4.62 51.42 31.54
C ASP A 45 -4.35 51.25 30.03
N ILE A 46 -3.83 52.27 29.36
CA ILE A 46 -3.55 52.20 27.91
C ILE A 46 -2.50 51.15 27.57
N VAL A 47 -1.40 51.07 28.33
CA VAL A 47 -0.34 50.08 28.04
C VAL A 47 -0.85 48.67 28.30
N LYS A 48 -1.66 48.48 29.35
CA LYS A 48 -2.30 47.19 29.64
C LYS A 48 -3.29 46.78 28.55
N ASP A 49 -4.09 47.71 28.03
CA ASP A 49 -5.02 47.46 26.92
C ASP A 49 -4.25 47.03 25.66
N ILE A 50 -3.18 47.73 25.29
CA ILE A 50 -2.33 47.37 24.14
C ILE A 50 -1.76 45.95 24.28
N VAL A 51 -1.25 45.59 25.45
CA VAL A 51 -0.70 44.24 25.70
C VAL A 51 -1.80 43.18 25.65
N THR A 52 -2.98 43.49 26.18
CA THR A 52 -4.14 42.59 26.18
C THR A 52 -4.65 42.36 24.77
N ASP A 53 -4.78 43.41 23.97
CA ASP A 53 -5.18 43.34 22.56
C ASP A 53 -4.16 42.56 21.73
N PHE A 54 -2.86 42.78 21.96
CA PHE A 54 -1.80 42.00 21.32
C PHE A 54 -1.93 40.50 21.62
N GLN A 55 -2.13 40.14 22.90
CA GLN A 55 -2.28 38.74 23.32
C GLN A 55 -3.55 38.10 22.74
N LYS A 56 -4.66 38.84 22.74
CA LYS A 56 -5.95 38.40 22.18
C LYS A 56 -5.84 38.18 20.67
N ASN A 57 -5.39 39.18 19.92
CA ASN A 57 -5.25 39.10 18.46
C ASN A 57 -4.28 37.99 18.04
N SER A 58 -3.17 37.82 18.78
CA SER A 58 -2.23 36.72 18.53
C SER A 58 -2.87 35.35 18.74
N SER A 59 -3.67 35.21 19.80
CA SER A 59 -4.36 33.96 20.13
C SER A 59 -5.44 33.61 19.09
N GLU A 60 -6.24 34.60 18.69
CA GLU A 60 -7.27 34.45 17.65
C GLU A 60 -6.64 34.07 16.30
N THR A 61 -5.58 34.78 15.90
CA THR A 61 -4.85 34.48 14.65
C THR A 61 -4.27 33.06 14.67
N CYS A 62 -3.70 32.65 15.81
CA CYS A 62 -3.20 31.29 15.98
C CYS A 62 -4.31 30.24 15.86
N ALA A 63 -5.44 30.45 16.52
CA ALA A 63 -6.58 29.54 16.43
C ALA A 63 -7.07 29.40 14.98
N THR A 64 -7.13 30.50 14.22
CA THR A 64 -7.46 30.47 12.79
C THR A 64 -6.44 29.66 11.98
N ILE A 65 -5.14 29.89 12.19
CA ILE A 65 -4.08 29.15 11.48
C ILE A 65 -4.14 27.65 11.82
N LEU A 66 -4.24 27.30 13.10
CA LEU A 66 -4.32 25.91 13.55
C LEU A 66 -5.51 25.19 12.91
N SER A 67 -6.68 25.83 12.86
CA SER A 67 -7.87 25.30 12.21
C SER A 67 -7.71 25.19 10.69
N GLN A 68 -7.16 26.22 10.03
CA GLN A 68 -6.97 26.24 8.58
C GLN A 68 -6.04 25.11 8.11
N TYR A 69 -5.01 24.79 8.89
CA TYR A 69 -4.04 23.75 8.55
C TYR A 69 -4.39 22.38 9.12
N ASP A 70 -5.50 22.23 9.85
CA ASP A 70 -5.96 20.97 10.43
C ASP A 70 -4.82 20.23 11.18
N ILE A 71 -4.17 20.96 12.09
CA ILE A 71 -2.89 20.56 12.68
C ILE A 71 -3.03 19.29 13.51
N ASN A 72 -4.12 19.11 14.25
CA ASN A 72 -4.34 17.87 15.01
C ASN A 72 -4.44 16.64 14.10
N SER A 73 -5.19 16.72 12.99
CA SER A 73 -5.32 15.62 12.03
C SER A 73 -3.97 15.25 11.42
N LYS A 74 -3.17 16.25 11.01
CA LYS A 74 -1.80 16.02 10.52
C LYS A 74 -0.90 15.42 11.59
N GLY A 75 -1.07 15.82 12.85
CA GLY A 75 -0.36 15.24 13.98
C GLY A 75 -0.67 13.75 14.17
N ILE A 76 -1.94 13.36 14.07
CA ILE A 76 -2.37 11.96 14.16
C ILE A 76 -1.71 11.13 13.04
N LEU A 77 -1.72 11.64 11.80
CA LEU A 77 -1.07 10.98 10.66
C LEU A 77 0.43 10.79 10.88
N LEU A 78 1.11 11.79 11.44
CA LEU A 78 2.54 11.69 11.76
C LEU A 78 2.81 10.67 12.87
N ASP A 79 1.97 10.63 13.91
CA ASP A 79 2.10 9.67 15.00
C ASP A 79 1.88 8.22 14.51
N GLU A 80 0.91 8.00 13.62
CA GLU A 80 0.68 6.70 13.00
C GLU A 80 1.83 6.29 12.06
N ALA A 81 2.33 7.23 11.25
CA ALA A 81 3.49 7.01 10.40
C ALA A 81 4.74 6.65 11.23
N ASN A 82 4.94 7.30 12.39
CA ASN A 82 6.07 7.01 13.28
C ASN A 82 5.96 5.63 13.94
N LYS A 83 4.74 5.14 14.24
CA LYS A 83 4.55 3.78 14.78
C LYS A 83 4.85 2.68 13.77
N THR A 84 4.62 2.95 12.49
CA THR A 84 4.80 1.98 11.39
C THR A 84 6.20 2.03 10.77
N LEU A 85 7.05 2.96 11.25
CA LEU A 85 8.38 3.21 10.70
C LEU A 85 9.39 2.16 11.18
N ASN A 86 9.52 1.07 10.43
CA ASN A 86 10.41 -0.06 10.77
C ASN A 86 11.89 0.15 10.36
N HIS A 87 12.25 1.34 9.87
CA HIS A 87 13.58 1.61 9.33
C HIS A 87 14.33 2.65 10.17
N THR A 88 15.61 2.37 10.43
CA THR A 88 16.53 3.29 11.14
C THR A 88 16.80 4.59 10.38
N LYS A 89 16.56 4.61 9.06
CA LYS A 89 16.66 5.81 8.22
C LYS A 89 15.49 5.88 7.23
N SER A 90 14.58 6.82 7.44
CA SER A 90 13.51 7.09 6.49
C SER A 90 14.09 7.59 5.17
N TRP A 91 13.49 7.17 4.05
CA TRP A 91 13.80 7.74 2.75
C TRP A 91 13.49 9.26 2.76
N ARG A 92 14.33 10.02 2.05
CA ARG A 92 14.18 11.46 1.85
C ARG A 92 14.30 11.74 0.35
N PRO A 93 13.57 12.72 -0.20
CA PRO A 93 13.74 13.13 -1.58
C PRO A 93 15.20 13.44 -1.87
N SER A 94 15.73 12.87 -2.94
CA SER A 94 17.15 13.03 -3.30
C SER A 94 17.42 14.35 -4.03
N GLY A 95 16.37 15.03 -4.47
CA GLY A 95 16.45 16.21 -5.34
C GLY A 95 16.56 15.85 -6.83
N ASP A 96 16.59 14.55 -7.16
CA ASP A 96 16.56 14.01 -8.51
C ASP A 96 15.18 13.38 -8.75
N PRO A 97 14.29 14.05 -9.50
CA PRO A 97 12.92 13.58 -9.71
C PRO A 97 12.85 12.18 -10.30
N GLU A 98 13.78 11.81 -11.18
CA GLU A 98 13.75 10.51 -11.84
C GLU A 98 14.09 9.39 -10.85
N LYS A 99 15.06 9.61 -9.97
CA LYS A 99 15.38 8.67 -8.89
C LYS A 99 14.22 8.55 -7.90
N ASP A 100 13.62 9.68 -7.53
CA ASP A 100 12.54 9.70 -6.54
C ASP A 100 11.28 9.00 -7.08
N ILE A 101 10.93 9.21 -8.36
CA ILE A 101 9.85 8.51 -9.04
C ILE A 101 10.15 7.01 -9.14
N ARG A 102 11.36 6.62 -9.54
CA ARG A 102 11.74 5.20 -9.61
C ARG A 102 11.62 4.50 -8.26
N ALA A 103 12.06 5.15 -7.18
CA ALA A 103 11.92 4.63 -5.83
C ALA A 103 10.44 4.44 -5.45
N HIS A 104 9.59 5.41 -5.78
CA HIS A 104 8.16 5.35 -5.51
C HIS A 104 7.45 4.22 -6.30
N LEU A 105 7.86 3.97 -7.55
CA LEU A 105 7.28 2.93 -8.40
C LEU A 105 7.82 1.52 -8.11
N LEU A 106 8.93 1.40 -7.36
CA LEU A 106 9.60 0.12 -7.13
C LEU A 106 8.71 -0.94 -6.47
N PRO A 107 7.93 -0.63 -5.40
CA PRO A 107 7.05 -1.62 -4.77
C PRO A 107 5.98 -2.14 -5.74
N LEU A 108 5.42 -1.27 -6.58
CA LEU A 108 4.42 -1.65 -7.58
C LEU A 108 5.03 -2.56 -8.64
N LYS A 109 6.22 -2.21 -9.16
CA LYS A 109 6.94 -3.03 -10.14
C LYS A 109 7.27 -4.41 -9.57
N LYS A 110 7.70 -4.48 -8.30
CA LYS A 110 7.99 -5.74 -7.63
C LYS A 110 6.73 -6.62 -7.53
N SER A 111 5.63 -6.08 -7.03
CA SER A 111 4.34 -6.78 -6.94
C SER A 111 3.87 -7.30 -8.30
N PHE A 112 4.00 -6.48 -9.35
CA PHE A 112 3.63 -6.89 -10.70
C PHE A 112 4.50 -8.03 -11.23
N MET A 113 5.81 -7.98 -11.01
CA MET A 113 6.73 -9.06 -11.40
C MET A 113 6.47 -10.35 -10.62
N ASP A 114 6.19 -10.26 -9.32
CA ASP A 114 5.85 -11.43 -8.50
C ASP A 114 4.56 -12.10 -9.01
N ASN A 115 3.56 -11.32 -9.39
CA ASN A 115 2.31 -11.82 -9.97
C ASN A 115 2.53 -12.49 -11.33
N LEU A 116 3.33 -11.88 -12.23
CA LEU A 116 3.68 -12.47 -13.52
C LEU A 116 4.43 -13.79 -13.35
N SER A 117 5.38 -13.85 -12.42
CA SER A 117 6.12 -15.07 -12.12
C SER A 117 5.18 -16.17 -11.62
N SER A 118 4.27 -15.85 -10.69
CA SER A 118 3.28 -16.81 -10.20
C SER A 118 2.35 -17.31 -11.32
N TYR A 119 1.92 -16.42 -12.20
CA TYR A 119 1.07 -16.78 -13.34
C TYR A 119 1.80 -17.68 -14.34
N SER A 120 3.06 -17.36 -14.68
CA SER A 120 3.88 -18.19 -15.56
C SER A 120 4.06 -19.60 -15.00
N GLN A 121 4.38 -19.71 -13.70
CA GLN A 121 4.54 -21.01 -13.04
C GLN A 121 3.26 -21.85 -13.09
N LYS A 122 2.10 -21.22 -12.91
CA LYS A 122 0.80 -21.92 -13.03
C LYS A 122 0.55 -22.45 -14.44
N LEU A 123 0.89 -21.66 -15.46
CA LEU A 123 0.78 -22.08 -16.86
C LEU A 123 1.71 -23.24 -17.17
N ASP A 124 2.95 -23.19 -16.70
CA ASP A 124 3.93 -24.27 -16.92
C ASP A 124 3.47 -25.59 -16.29
N LEU A 125 2.90 -25.53 -15.07
CA LEU A 125 2.32 -26.71 -14.41
C LEU A 125 1.14 -27.28 -15.21
N GLU A 126 0.25 -26.43 -15.71
CA GLU A 126 -0.90 -26.86 -16.51
C GLU A 126 -0.46 -27.45 -17.86
N LEU A 127 0.52 -26.85 -18.54
CA LEU A 127 1.12 -27.41 -19.75
C LEU A 127 1.76 -28.77 -19.49
N GLY A 128 2.49 -28.91 -18.39
CA GLY A 128 3.06 -30.18 -17.94
C GLY A 128 1.99 -31.25 -17.75
N ARG A 129 0.89 -30.90 -17.07
CA ARG A 129 -0.26 -31.78 -16.85
C ARG A 129 -0.89 -32.23 -18.18
N ARG A 130 -1.22 -31.28 -19.06
CA ARG A 130 -1.81 -31.55 -20.39
C ARG A 130 -0.89 -32.39 -21.27
N SER A 131 0.41 -32.14 -21.23
CA SER A 131 1.40 -32.96 -21.94
C SER A 131 1.43 -34.39 -21.41
N GLY A 132 1.32 -34.57 -20.10
CA GLY A 132 1.18 -35.89 -19.46
C GLY A 132 -0.06 -36.64 -19.94
N GLU A 133 -1.22 -35.99 -19.94
CA GLU A 133 -2.49 -36.54 -20.45
C GLU A 133 -2.35 -37.00 -21.91
N LEU A 134 -1.75 -36.19 -22.77
CA LEU A 134 -1.52 -36.54 -24.18
C LEU A 134 -0.59 -37.74 -24.36
N LYS A 135 0.44 -37.88 -23.53
CA LYS A 135 1.35 -39.04 -23.57
C LYS A 135 0.63 -40.32 -23.17
N ILE A 136 -0.23 -40.27 -22.16
CA ILE A 136 -1.04 -41.43 -21.74
C ILE A 136 -1.99 -41.82 -22.86
N LEU A 137 -2.76 -40.86 -23.38
CA LEU A 137 -3.72 -41.11 -24.47
C LEU A 137 -3.04 -41.73 -25.69
N ARG A 138 -1.84 -41.26 -26.05
CA ARG A 138 -1.06 -41.83 -27.16
C ARG A 138 -0.68 -43.29 -26.93
N ARG A 139 -0.30 -43.65 -25.71
CA ARG A 139 0.05 -45.05 -25.37
C ARG A 139 -1.18 -45.93 -25.45
N THR A 140 -2.28 -45.52 -24.82
CA THR A 140 -3.55 -46.26 -24.87
C THR A 140 -3.99 -46.53 -26.31
N LEU A 141 -3.97 -45.50 -27.17
CA LEU A 141 -4.35 -45.67 -28.58
C LEU A 141 -3.39 -46.57 -29.37
N HIS A 142 -2.10 -46.58 -29.00
CA HIS A 142 -1.13 -47.49 -29.62
C HIS A 142 -1.39 -48.95 -29.20
N ASP A 143 -1.67 -49.18 -27.92
CA ASP A 143 -1.98 -50.51 -27.39
C ASP A 143 -3.28 -51.05 -28.01
N GLU A 144 -4.34 -50.21 -28.08
CA GLU A 144 -5.60 -50.54 -28.76
C GLU A 144 -5.39 -50.90 -30.25
N LEU A 145 -4.50 -50.19 -30.95
CA LEU A 145 -4.16 -50.52 -32.35
C LEU A 145 -3.45 -51.87 -32.47
N ILE A 146 -2.59 -52.24 -31.52
CA ILE A 146 -1.93 -53.55 -31.49
C ILE A 146 -2.96 -54.65 -31.28
N GLU A 147 -3.87 -54.48 -30.31
CA GLU A 147 -4.95 -55.43 -30.06
C GLU A 147 -5.86 -55.59 -31.29
N PHE A 148 -6.23 -54.49 -31.95
CA PHE A 148 -7.05 -54.52 -33.16
C PHE A 148 -6.35 -55.27 -34.30
N ARG A 149 -5.04 -55.07 -34.49
CA ARG A 149 -4.25 -55.82 -35.49
C ARG A 149 -4.21 -57.30 -35.18
N SER A 150 -3.96 -57.68 -33.93
CA SER A 150 -3.97 -59.09 -33.53
C SER A 150 -5.34 -59.74 -33.74
N LEU A 151 -6.43 -59.02 -33.45
CA LEU A 151 -7.78 -59.51 -33.70
C LEU A 151 -8.04 -59.70 -35.20
N ALA A 152 -7.63 -58.74 -36.04
CA ALA A 152 -7.76 -58.83 -37.49
C ALA A 152 -6.99 -60.03 -38.06
N GLU A 153 -5.77 -60.29 -37.57
CA GLU A 153 -4.97 -61.46 -37.93
C GLU A 153 -5.67 -62.77 -37.56
N LYS A 154 -6.19 -62.88 -36.33
CA LYS A 154 -6.96 -64.06 -35.87
C LYS A 154 -8.21 -64.29 -36.70
N LEU A 155 -8.96 -63.24 -37.03
CA LEU A 155 -10.13 -63.34 -37.91
C LEU A 155 -9.72 -63.84 -39.30
N GLN A 156 -8.61 -63.36 -39.85
CA GLN A 156 -8.10 -63.82 -41.14
C GLN A 156 -7.67 -65.30 -41.11
N GLU A 157 -7.04 -65.75 -40.03
CA GLU A 157 -6.68 -67.16 -39.83
C GLU A 157 -7.92 -68.06 -39.70
N LEU A 158 -8.95 -67.60 -38.99
CA LEU A 158 -10.23 -68.30 -38.88
C LEU A 158 -10.93 -68.40 -40.23
N THR A 159 -10.97 -67.34 -41.03
CA THR A 159 -11.54 -67.38 -42.38
C THR A 159 -10.82 -68.41 -43.26
N LYS A 160 -9.48 -68.40 -43.27
CA LYS A 160 -8.67 -69.39 -44.02
C LYS A 160 -8.90 -70.83 -43.53
N SER A 161 -9.06 -71.03 -42.22
CA SER A 161 -9.33 -72.35 -41.62
C SER A 161 -10.74 -72.86 -41.92
N THR A 162 -11.71 -71.95 -42.07
CA THR A 162 -13.09 -72.28 -42.43
C THR A 162 -13.21 -72.63 -43.91
N GLU A 163 -12.43 -71.99 -44.79
CA GLU A 163 -12.33 -72.38 -46.20
C GLU A 163 -11.62 -73.73 -46.41
N SER A 164 -10.72 -74.13 -45.49
CA SER A 164 -10.04 -75.42 -45.53
C SER A 164 -10.90 -76.60 -45.02
N ASN A 165 -11.99 -76.34 -44.30
CA ASN A 165 -12.94 -77.36 -43.85
C ASN A 165 -14.26 -77.18 -44.61
N ALA A 166 -14.35 -77.79 -45.79
CA ALA A 166 -15.62 -77.95 -46.49
C ALA A 166 -16.67 -78.62 -45.56
N PRO A 167 -17.96 -78.26 -45.66
CA PRO A 167 -18.99 -78.88 -44.83
C PRO A 167 -19.01 -80.38 -45.11
N CYS A 168 -18.79 -81.18 -44.06
CA CYS A 168 -18.99 -82.62 -44.11
C CYS A 168 -20.49 -82.87 -44.26
N THR A 169 -20.97 -83.02 -45.48
CA THR A 169 -22.30 -83.53 -45.79
C THR A 169 -22.32 -85.01 -45.40
N THR A 170 -22.81 -85.32 -44.20
CA THR A 170 -23.36 -86.65 -43.92
C THR A 170 -24.68 -86.76 -44.69
N VAL A 171 -24.62 -87.41 -45.85
CA VAL A 171 -25.79 -87.93 -46.56
C VAL A 171 -26.14 -89.26 -45.88
N ASP A 172 -27.12 -89.26 -44.99
CA ASP A 172 -27.77 -90.50 -44.59
C ASP A 172 -28.63 -90.98 -45.77
N SER A 173 -28.25 -92.14 -46.31
CA SER A 173 -29.04 -92.88 -47.29
C SER A 173 -29.91 -93.90 -46.57
N GLN A 174 -31.22 -93.80 -46.84
CA GLN A 174 -32.34 -94.73 -46.55
C GLN A 174 -32.93 -94.74 -45.13
#